data_AF-A0A936KXX2-F1
#
_entry.id   AF-A0A936KXX2-F1
#
_cell.length_a   1.000
_cell.length_b   1.000
_cell.length_c   1.000
_cell.angle_alpha   90.00
_cell.angle_beta   90.00
_cell.angle_gamma   90.00
#
_symmetry.space_group_name_H-M   'P 1'
#
loop_
_entity.id
_entity.type
_entity.pdbx_description
1 polymer ?
#
loop_
_entity_poly.entity_id
_entity_poly.type
_entity_poly.pdbx_seq_one_letter_code
_entity_poly.pdbx_strand_id
1 'polypeptide(L)'
;MEKIKKLKLAIKAKGIILLSLCVIHTIGSYFEYYNIKTEMSEFLVIQYILWFLGLGFFLGFMGLVDLMVLGGIEKKEVLSHRIAIVSAMSTTFIGVIGTVGLSFELSPPYLIFLIGVVALYFLYKK
;
A
#
# COMPACT_ATOMS: atom_id res chain seq x y z
N MET A 1 14.92 -2.35 23.75
CA MET A 1 15.53 -2.15 22.41
C MET A 1 14.94 -3.07 21.34
N GLU A 2 14.71 -4.36 21.64
CA GLU A 2 14.21 -5.34 20.66
C GLU A 2 12.86 -4.97 19.99
N LYS A 3 11.91 -4.40 20.75
CA LYS A 3 10.61 -3.95 20.22
C LYS A 3 10.73 -2.87 19.13
N ILE A 4 11.60 -1.88 19.33
CA ILE A 4 11.83 -0.80 18.36
C ILE A 4 12.45 -1.36 17.08
N LYS A 5 13.36 -2.34 17.21
CA LYS A 5 13.96 -3.03 16.07
C LYS A 5 12.91 -3.79 15.25
N LYS A 6 11.99 -4.50 15.91
CA LYS A 6 10.87 -5.22 15.25
C LYS A 6 9.92 -4.25 14.54
N LEU A 7 9.54 -3.14 15.19
CA LEU A 7 8.72 -2.12 14.55
C LEU A 7 9.42 -1.51 13.32
N LYS A 8 10.69 -1.11 13.45
CA LYS A 8 11.47 -0.53 12.34
C LYS A 8 11.53 -1.49 11.16
N LEU A 9 11.74 -2.78 11.43
CA LEU A 9 11.73 -3.82 10.39
C LEU A 9 10.36 -3.92 9.71
N ALA A 10 9.27 -3.92 10.48
CA ALA A 10 7.92 -3.99 9.94
C ALA A 10 7.56 -2.80 9.06
N ILE A 11 7.84 -1.56 9.51
CA ILE A 11 7.59 -0.35 8.71
C ILE A 11 8.48 -0.32 7.46
N LYS A 12 9.75 -0.71 7.57
CA LYS A 12 10.65 -0.82 6.41
C LYS A 12 10.15 -1.85 5.41
N ALA A 13 9.75 -3.03 5.87
CA ALA A 13 9.25 -4.10 5.02
C ALA A 13 7.95 -3.66 4.32
N LYS A 14 7.00 -3.06 5.05
CA LYS A 14 5.80 -2.46 4.47
C LYS A 14 6.17 -1.45 3.37
N GLY A 15 7.07 -0.50 3.66
CA GLY A 15 7.49 0.50 2.69
C GLY A 15 8.06 -0.10 1.40
N ILE A 16 8.94 -1.10 1.53
CA ILE A 16 9.51 -1.81 0.38
C ILE A 16 8.42 -2.55 -0.42
N ILE A 17 7.53 -3.28 0.25
CA ILE A 17 6.47 -4.03 -0.43
C ILE A 17 5.53 -3.08 -1.18
N LEU A 18 5.16 -1.95 -0.58
CA LEU A 18 4.32 -0.94 -1.23
C LEU A 18 4.99 -0.32 -2.46
N LEU A 19 6.29 -0.06 -2.40
CA LEU A 19 7.06 0.38 -3.57
C LEU A 19 7.12 -0.70 -4.66
N SER A 20 7.30 -1.97 -4.29
CA SER A 20 7.24 -3.07 -5.26
C SER A 20 5.87 -3.18 -5.90
N LEU A 21 4.79 -3.03 -5.11
CA LEU A 21 3.43 -3.01 -5.64
C LEU A 21 3.17 -1.82 -6.56
N CYS A 22 3.73 -0.64 -6.27
CA CYS A 22 3.68 0.51 -7.19
C CYS A 22 4.26 0.14 -8.56
N VAL A 23 5.46 -0.46 -8.59
CA VAL A 23 6.10 -0.90 -9.84
C VAL A 23 5.24 -1.94 -10.56
N ILE A 24 4.70 -2.91 -9.83
CA ILE A 24 3.81 -3.94 -10.38
C ILE A 24 2.54 -3.32 -10.97
N HIS A 25 1.94 -2.31 -10.34
CA HIS A 25 0.74 -1.65 -10.89
C HIS A 25 1.08 -0.80 -12.12
N THR A 26 2.20 -0.08 -12.11
CA THR A 26 2.63 0.74 -13.26
C THR A 26 2.98 -0.12 -14.48
N ILE A 27 3.66 -1.24 -14.28
CA ILE A 27 3.96 -2.17 -15.36
C ILE A 27 2.70 -2.97 -15.75
N GLY A 28 1.97 -3.45 -14.75
CA GLY A 28 0.74 -4.23 -14.90
C GLY A 28 -0.35 -3.46 -15.63
N SER A 29 -0.45 -2.13 -15.46
CA SER A 29 -1.44 -1.31 -16.16
C SER A 29 -1.26 -1.37 -17.68
N TYR A 30 -0.01 -1.47 -18.15
CA TYR A 30 0.26 -1.65 -19.56
C TYR A 30 -0.33 -2.98 -20.04
N PHE A 31 -0.02 -4.09 -19.37
CA PHE A 31 -0.54 -5.41 -19.73
C PHE A 31 -2.06 -5.50 -19.64
N GLU A 32 -2.64 -4.99 -18.55
CA GLU A 32 -4.08 -4.94 -18.34
C GLU A 32 -4.80 -4.20 -19.48
N TYR A 33 -4.25 -3.07 -19.94
CA TYR A 33 -4.82 -2.34 -21.07
C TYR A 33 -4.95 -3.23 -22.32
N TYR A 34 -3.92 -4.01 -22.65
CA TYR A 34 -3.97 -4.89 -23.83
C TYR A 34 -4.96 -6.05 -23.66
N ASN A 35 -5.18 -6.52 -22.43
CA ASN A 35 -6.12 -7.60 -22.14
C ASN A 35 -7.57 -7.13 -22.30
N ILE A 36 -7.91 -5.94 -21.77
CA ILE A 36 -9.31 -5.51 -21.67
C ILE A 36 -9.77 -4.61 -22.82
N LYS A 37 -8.86 -4.04 -23.61
CA LYS A 37 -9.21 -3.06 -24.67
C LYS A 37 -10.18 -3.58 -25.72
N THR A 38 -10.29 -4.91 -25.89
CA THR A 38 -11.22 -5.54 -26.82
C THR A 38 -12.51 -6.03 -26.15
N GLU A 39 -12.55 -6.08 -24.82
CA GLU A 39 -13.67 -6.65 -24.05
C GLU A 39 -14.65 -5.59 -23.54
N MET A 40 -14.21 -4.32 -23.48
CA MET A 40 -14.97 -3.21 -22.91
C MET A 40 -14.97 -1.99 -23.82
N SER A 41 -15.91 -1.07 -23.61
CA SER A 41 -15.90 0.24 -24.28
C SER A 41 -14.64 1.05 -23.91
N GLU A 42 -14.10 1.83 -24.84
CA GLU A 42 -12.89 2.66 -24.65
C GLU A 42 -12.94 3.52 -23.38
N PHE A 43 -14.08 4.12 -23.08
CA PHE A 43 -14.28 4.93 -21.88
C PHE A 43 -14.04 4.15 -20.58
N LEU A 44 -14.61 2.94 -20.46
CA LEU A 44 -14.45 2.08 -19.28
C LEU A 44 -13.01 1.56 -19.15
N VAL A 45 -12.35 1.25 -20.27
CA VAL A 45 -10.93 0.84 -20.29
C VAL A 45 -10.05 1.96 -19.73
N ILE A 46 -10.23 3.19 -20.20
CA ILE A 46 -9.46 4.35 -19.72
C ILE A 46 -9.69 4.57 -18.23
N GLN A 47 -10.94 4.54 -17.77
CA GLN A 47 -11.26 4.73 -16.35
C GLN A 47 -10.62 3.65 -15.47
N TYR A 48 -10.71 2.38 -15.88
CA TYR A 48 -10.11 1.28 -15.14
C TYR A 48 -8.59 1.40 -15.08
N ILE A 49 -7.92 1.69 -16.20
CA ILE A 49 -6.46 1.83 -16.23
C ILE A 49 -5.99 3.02 -15.41
N LEU A 50 -6.69 4.16 -15.45
CA LEU A 50 -6.38 5.32 -14.60
C LEU A 50 -6.58 4.99 -13.12
N TRP A 51 -7.63 4.26 -12.77
CA TRP A 51 -7.84 3.79 -11.40
C TRP A 51 -6.71 2.85 -10.95
N PHE A 52 -6.34 1.88 -11.77
CA PHE A 52 -5.30 0.89 -11.48
C PHE A 52 -3.92 1.55 -11.32
N LEU A 53 -3.58 2.49 -12.21
CA LEU A 53 -2.37 3.34 -12.10
C LEU A 53 -2.41 4.23 -10.86
N GLY A 54 -3.55 4.88 -10.60
CA GLY A 54 -3.74 5.75 -9.44
C GLY A 54 -3.53 4.99 -8.13
N LEU A 55 -4.03 3.76 -8.04
CA LEU A 55 -3.75 2.86 -6.92
C LEU A 55 -2.25 2.56 -6.81
N GLY A 56 -1.57 2.25 -7.91
CA GLY A 56 -0.12 2.05 -7.95
C GLY A 56 0.67 3.22 -7.37
N PHE A 57 0.41 4.44 -7.85
CA PHE A 57 1.10 5.64 -7.37
C PHE A 57 0.78 5.96 -5.91
N PHE A 58 -0.45 5.74 -5.46
CA PHE A 58 -0.81 5.87 -4.05
C PHE A 58 0.06 4.92 -3.20
N LEU A 59 0.17 3.65 -3.58
CA LEU A 59 1.02 2.69 -2.85
C LEU A 59 2.48 3.14 -2.84
N GLY A 60 2.99 3.63 -3.97
CA GLY A 60 4.35 4.17 -4.06
C GLY A 60 4.58 5.32 -3.09
N PHE A 61 3.65 6.28 -3.04
CA PHE A 61 3.69 7.41 -2.11
C PHE A 61 3.68 6.94 -0.65
N MET A 62 2.76 6.04 -0.28
CA MET A 62 2.71 5.49 1.08
C MET A 62 3.99 4.74 1.45
N GLY A 63 4.57 4.02 0.49
CA GLY A 63 5.86 3.32 0.67
C GLY A 63 7.01 4.28 0.94
N LEU A 64 7.09 5.40 0.20
CA LEU A 64 8.08 6.46 0.45
C LEU A 64 7.90 7.10 1.83
N VAL A 65 6.66 7.44 2.20
CA VAL A 65 6.34 8.00 3.52
C VAL A 65 6.85 7.09 4.64
N ASP A 66 6.61 5.78 4.54
CA ASP A 66 7.06 4.81 5.54
C ASP A 66 8.59 4.74 5.65
N LEU A 67 9.31 4.83 4.53
CA LEU A 67 10.78 4.83 4.53
C LEU A 67 11.35 6.13 5.10
N MET A 68 10.72 7.27 4.83
CA MET A 68 11.16 8.58 5.33
C MET A 68 11.00 8.72 6.85
N VAL A 69 9.99 8.09 7.45
CA VAL A 69 9.76 8.18 8.91
C VAL A 69 10.65 7.25 9.74
N LEU A 70 11.41 6.33 9.13
CA LEU A 70 12.22 5.34 9.85
C LEU A 70 13.22 5.98 10.82
N GLY A 71 13.88 7.07 10.41
CA GLY A 71 14.85 7.79 11.25
C GLY A 71 14.21 8.43 12.47
N GLY A 72 13.02 9.01 12.31
CA GLY A 72 12.27 9.60 13.42
C GLY A 72 11.68 8.55 14.37
N ILE A 73 11.30 7.36 13.88
CA ILE A 73 10.86 6.25 14.73
C ILE A 73 11.99 5.79 15.68
N GLU A 74 13.23 5.75 15.19
CA GLU A 74 14.41 5.39 15.98
C GLU A 74 14.71 6.43 17.07
N LYS A 75 14.52 7.71 16.74
CA LYS A 75 14.64 8.85 17.67
C LYS A 75 13.44 9.05 18.59
N LYS A 76 12.40 8.19 18.49
CA LYS A 76 11.13 8.28 19.24
C LYS A 76 10.35 9.60 19.01
N GLU A 77 10.47 10.17 17.82
CA GLU A 77 9.73 11.39 17.46
C GLU A 77 8.23 11.12 17.32
N VAL A 78 7.41 11.86 18.04
CA VAL A 78 5.95 11.66 18.08
C VAL A 78 5.32 11.82 16.69
N LEU A 79 5.77 12.80 15.91
CA LEU A 79 5.23 13.05 14.57
C LEU A 79 5.45 11.86 13.63
N SER A 80 6.67 11.31 13.61
CA SER A 80 7.03 10.15 12.78
C SER A 80 6.19 8.91 13.11
N HIS A 81 5.77 8.75 14.38
CA HIS A 81 4.85 7.69 14.78
C HIS A 81 3.43 7.93 14.28
N ARG A 82 2.93 9.16 14.42
CA ARG A 82 1.60 9.54 13.94
C ARG A 82 1.49 9.33 12.43
N ILE A 83 2.51 9.75 11.68
CA ILE A 83 2.57 9.54 10.23
C ILE A 83 2.56 8.04 9.91
N ALA A 84 3.35 7.22 10.60
CA ALA A 84 3.35 5.76 10.39
C ALA A 84 1.98 5.12 10.68
N ILE A 85 1.28 5.57 11.72
CA ILE A 85 -0.09 5.12 12.05
C ILE A 85 -1.07 5.51 10.96
N VAL A 86 -1.10 6.79 10.57
CA VAL A 86 -1.96 7.28 9.49
C VAL A 86 -1.67 6.52 8.20
N SER A 87 -0.40 6.29 7.89
CA SER A 87 0.01 5.52 6.73
C SER A 87 -0.53 4.09 6.74
N ALA A 88 -0.38 3.39 7.87
CA ALA A 88 -0.89 2.04 8.03
C ALA A 88 -2.43 2.00 7.97
N MET A 89 -3.13 2.95 8.60
CA MET A 89 -4.58 3.07 8.54
C MET A 89 -5.09 3.29 7.11
N SER A 90 -4.46 4.21 6.35
CA SER A 90 -4.84 4.47 4.96
C SER A 90 -4.67 3.24 4.09
N THR A 91 -3.56 2.50 4.24
CA THR A 91 -3.39 1.22 3.51
C THR A 91 -4.43 0.19 3.91
N THR A 92 -4.75 0.04 5.20
CA THR A 92 -5.83 -0.86 5.65
C THR A 92 -7.17 -0.45 5.03
N PHE A 93 -7.52 0.83 5.06
CA PHE A 93 -8.79 1.33 4.54
C PHE A 93 -8.95 1.11 3.04
N ILE A 94 -7.93 1.46 2.24
CA ILE A 94 -7.95 1.22 0.79
C ILE A 94 -8.00 -0.28 0.49
N GLY A 95 -7.25 -1.10 1.23
CA GLY A 95 -7.31 -2.55 1.11
C GLY A 95 -8.73 -3.08 1.37
N VAL A 96 -9.38 -2.63 2.45
CA VAL A 96 -10.78 -3.01 2.76
C VAL A 96 -11.72 -2.62 1.64
N ILE A 97 -11.69 -1.37 1.17
CA ILE A 97 -12.56 -0.90 0.08
C ILE A 97 -12.38 -1.78 -1.17
N GLY A 98 -11.13 -2.01 -1.57
CA GLY A 98 -10.85 -2.81 -2.74
C GLY A 98 -11.26 -4.28 -2.57
N THR A 99 -11.17 -4.83 -1.35
CA THR A 99 -11.54 -6.25 -1.14
C THR A 99 -13.05 -6.47 -1.01
N VAL A 100 -13.77 -5.53 -0.38
CA VAL A 100 -15.24 -5.55 -0.32
C VAL A 100 -15.85 -5.31 -1.71
N GLY A 101 -15.20 -4.49 -2.55
CA GLY A 101 -15.69 -4.17 -3.89
C GLY A 101 -15.39 -5.18 -5.00
N LEU A 102 -14.36 -6.04 -4.87
CA LEU A 102 -13.82 -6.81 -6.01
C LEU A 102 -13.90 -8.35 -5.91
N SER A 103 -14.59 -8.91 -4.91
CA SER A 103 -14.66 -10.37 -4.68
C SER A 103 -13.31 -10.98 -4.27
N PHE A 104 -13.29 -11.72 -3.17
CA PHE A 104 -12.09 -12.18 -2.47
C PHE A 104 -11.47 -13.41 -3.14
N GLU A 105 -10.51 -13.23 -4.05
CA GLU A 105 -9.48 -14.23 -4.34
C GLU A 105 -8.13 -13.53 -4.54
N LEU A 106 -7.20 -13.66 -3.58
CA LEU A 106 -5.78 -13.27 -3.68
C LEU A 106 -5.49 -11.97 -4.48
N SER A 107 -6.35 -10.97 -4.35
CA SER A 107 -6.30 -9.75 -5.16
C SER A 107 -5.38 -8.70 -4.51
N PRO A 108 -4.81 -7.76 -5.29
CA PRO A 108 -3.97 -6.69 -4.75
C PRO A 108 -4.57 -5.96 -3.52
N PRO A 109 -5.88 -5.66 -3.47
CA PRO A 109 -6.53 -5.08 -2.28
C PRO A 109 -6.36 -5.88 -0.99
N TYR A 110 -6.48 -7.22 -1.05
CA TYR A 110 -6.32 -8.07 0.13
C TYR A 110 -4.89 -7.98 0.70
N LEU A 111 -3.89 -7.96 -0.19
CA LEU A 111 -2.48 -7.79 0.22
C LEU A 111 -2.25 -6.44 0.88
N ILE A 112 -2.79 -5.35 0.29
CA ILE A 112 -2.67 -3.99 0.83
C ILE A 112 -3.32 -3.91 2.23
N PHE A 113 -4.49 -4.53 2.40
CA PHE A 113 -5.16 -4.66 3.70
C PHE A 113 -4.27 -5.36 4.73
N LEU A 114 -3.76 -6.55 4.40
CA LEU A 114 -2.96 -7.37 5.32
C LEU A 114 -1.69 -6.63 5.77
N ILE A 115 -1.01 -5.98 4.82
CA ILE A 115 0.19 -5.17 5.05
C ILE A 115 -0.11 -4.03 6.03
N GLY A 116 -1.24 -3.32 5.83
CA GLY A 116 -1.68 -2.24 6.72
C GLY A 116 -1.96 -2.74 8.14
N VAL A 117 -2.71 -3.84 8.29
CA VAL A 117 -3.06 -4.42 9.59
C VAL A 117 -1.83 -4.87 10.35
N VAL A 118 -0.89 -5.55 9.67
CA VAL A 118 0.38 -5.98 10.27
C VAL A 118 1.17 -4.77 10.79
N ALA A 119 1.26 -3.69 10.02
CA ALA A 119 1.95 -2.48 10.46
C ALA A 119 1.25 -1.81 11.66
N LEU A 120 -0.09 -1.72 11.66
CA LEU A 120 -0.85 -1.21 12.81
C LEU A 120 -0.58 -2.04 14.08
N TYR A 121 -0.59 -3.37 13.97
CA TYR A 121 -0.29 -4.24 15.09
C TYR A 121 1.09 -3.94 15.70
N PHE A 122 2.13 -3.77 14.88
CA PHE A 122 3.47 -3.42 15.39
C PHE A 122 3.53 -2.00 15.99
N LEU A 123 2.74 -1.06 15.47
CA LEU A 123 2.68 0.32 15.97
C LEU A 123 1.94 0.42 17.31
N TYR A 124 0.87 -0.35 17.52
CA TYR A 124 0.08 -0.36 18.76
C TYR A 124 0.63 -1.29 19.84
N LYS A 125 1.40 -2.32 19.48
CA LYS A 125 2.06 -3.23 20.45
C LYS A 125 3.31 -2.61 21.12
N LYS A 126 3.56 -1.31 20.90
CA LYS A 126 4.82 -0.66 21.26
C LYS A 126 5.01 -0.55 22.77
#